data_AF-A0AAU1KZ38-F1
#
_entry.id   AF-A0AAU1KZ38-F1
#
_cell.length_a   1.000
_cell.length_b   1.000
_cell.length_c   1.000
_cell.angle_alpha   90.00
_cell.angle_beta   90.00
_cell.angle_gamma   90.00
#
_symmetry.space_group_name_H-M   'P 1'
#
loop_
_entity.id
_entity.type
_entity.pdbx_description
1 polymer ?
#
loop_
_entity_poly.entity_id
_entity_poly.type
_entity_poly.pdbx_seq_one_letter_code
_entity_poly.pdbx_strand_id
1 'polypeptide(L)'
;MPAATSTPILPALDRLRDQLSARLDEPPGLLERLAEVPDRRDPRGVRHALVHVLALAAAAALAGATSLLTISEWAADAPRDVLLALGAPHDPLITRHKAPGEATIRRVLVRIDADALDRAVGGWLTDRQPITQTTALRAIAVDGKSLRGAARAHGRKIQLLAALDHTASTVLSQLRIGAKTNEITCFQPLLDTVAGLASAVVTSDAMHTQREHADYLVTGRSAHYIVIVKGNQKKLRQQLKSLPWDATPLQDRTRDTGHGRGEIRRIKAATVSNLLFPHAAQAVQLKRRRTKRKTGKATIKTVYAVTRLPADRATPAQLSALIRSHWSIEALHHIREVTFAEDASQLRTGYAPRAMATWRNLAIGALRLAGVHGIASALRHNARDPGQPLTILVLT
;
A
#
# COMPACT_ATOMS: atom_id res chain seq x y z
N MET A 1 56.63 -2.94 -41.35
CA MET A 1 55.55 -2.52 -40.43
C MET A 1 54.62 -3.71 -40.19
N PRO A 2 54.47 -4.24 -38.97
CA PRO A 2 53.49 -5.29 -38.74
C PRO A 2 52.09 -4.67 -38.69
N ALA A 3 51.13 -5.37 -39.28
CA ALA A 3 49.72 -4.98 -39.32
C ALA A 3 49.17 -4.87 -37.89
N ALA A 4 48.49 -3.76 -37.61
CA ALA A 4 47.77 -3.57 -36.35
C ALA A 4 46.68 -4.64 -36.22
N THR A 5 46.74 -5.42 -35.15
CA THR A 5 45.74 -6.42 -34.78
C THR A 5 44.45 -5.70 -34.40
N SER A 6 43.55 -5.53 -35.37
CA SER A 6 42.19 -5.07 -35.12
C SER A 6 41.37 -6.18 -34.47
N THR A 7 40.98 -6.01 -33.20
CA THR A 7 39.60 -6.31 -32.79
C THR A 7 39.25 -5.71 -31.41
N PRO A 8 38.40 -4.65 -31.33
CA PRO A 8 37.78 -4.20 -30.09
C PRO A 8 36.48 -4.97 -29.74
N ILE A 9 36.21 -6.09 -30.42
CA ILE A 9 34.92 -6.80 -30.35
C ILE A 9 34.74 -7.57 -29.02
N LEU A 10 35.78 -8.19 -28.48
CA LEU A 10 35.69 -8.90 -27.18
C LEU A 10 35.35 -7.97 -26.00
N PRO A 11 36.06 -6.83 -25.81
CA PRO A 11 35.74 -5.88 -24.74
C PRO A 11 34.37 -5.20 -24.86
N ALA A 12 33.82 -5.16 -26.08
CA ALA A 12 32.47 -4.65 -26.34
C ALA A 12 31.41 -5.71 -26.00
N LEU A 13 31.65 -6.98 -26.34
CA LEU A 13 30.78 -8.11 -25.98
C LEU A 13 30.71 -8.34 -24.47
N ASP A 14 31.82 -8.22 -23.76
CA ASP A 14 31.84 -8.38 -22.30
C ASP A 14 31.11 -7.21 -21.63
N ARG A 15 31.29 -5.97 -22.11
CA ARG A 15 30.48 -4.82 -21.65
C ARG A 15 28.99 -4.99 -21.94
N LEU A 16 28.63 -5.54 -23.10
CA LEU A 16 27.23 -5.82 -23.44
C LEU A 16 26.65 -6.92 -22.56
N ARG A 17 27.45 -7.95 -22.25
CA ARG A 17 27.08 -9.03 -21.33
C ARG A 17 26.90 -8.50 -19.91
N ASP A 18 27.82 -7.69 -19.41
CA ASP A 18 27.72 -7.07 -18.09
C ASP A 18 26.53 -6.11 -18.00
N GLN A 19 26.26 -5.34 -19.06
CA GLN A 19 25.07 -4.49 -19.17
C GLN A 19 23.77 -5.29 -19.26
N LEU A 20 23.77 -6.42 -19.97
CA LEU A 20 22.63 -7.33 -20.04
C LEU A 20 22.39 -8.04 -18.70
N SER A 21 23.44 -8.52 -18.04
CA SER A 21 23.38 -9.11 -16.70
C SER A 21 22.90 -8.09 -15.66
N ALA A 22 23.41 -6.86 -15.68
CA ALA A 22 22.93 -5.79 -14.80
C ALA A 22 21.47 -5.39 -15.07
N ARG A 23 21.01 -5.47 -16.33
CA ARG A 23 19.58 -5.29 -16.69
C ARG A 23 18.70 -6.46 -16.27
N LEU A 24 19.24 -7.68 -16.23
CA LEU A 24 18.52 -8.87 -15.75
C LEU A 24 18.37 -8.88 -14.23
N ASP A 25 19.26 -8.18 -13.51
CA ASP A 25 19.20 -8.00 -12.06
C ASP A 25 18.38 -6.76 -11.63
N GLU A 26 18.01 -5.87 -12.57
CA GLU A 26 17.16 -4.73 -12.28
C GLU A 26 15.70 -5.19 -12.10
N PRO A 27 15.00 -4.75 -11.04
CA PRO A 27 13.61 -5.13 -10.86
C PRO A 27 12.75 -4.64 -12.03
N PRO A 28 11.71 -5.41 -12.42
CA PRO A 28 10.88 -5.07 -13.57
C PRO A 28 10.34 -3.63 -13.54
N GLY A 29 10.31 -3.01 -14.72
CA GLY A 29 9.71 -1.69 -14.92
C GLY A 29 8.19 -1.71 -14.68
N LEU A 30 7.58 -0.54 -14.48
CA LEU A 30 6.13 -0.48 -14.31
C LEU A 30 5.39 -1.01 -15.56
N LEU A 31 5.87 -0.69 -16.77
CA LEU A 31 5.23 -1.19 -18.01
C LEU A 31 5.30 -2.71 -18.12
N GLU A 32 6.40 -3.32 -17.69
CA GLU A 32 6.59 -4.77 -17.68
C GLU A 32 5.61 -5.42 -16.69
N ARG A 33 5.52 -4.88 -15.46
CA ARG A 33 4.52 -5.32 -14.46
C ARG A 33 3.09 -5.17 -14.99
N LEU A 34 2.77 -4.06 -15.66
CA LEU A 34 1.44 -3.83 -16.25
C LEU A 34 1.15 -4.75 -17.45
N ALA A 35 2.18 -5.24 -18.15
CA ALA A 35 2.04 -6.22 -19.22
C ALA A 35 1.62 -7.61 -18.73
N GLU A 36 1.85 -7.92 -17.45
CA GLU A 36 1.36 -9.15 -16.81
C GLU A 36 -0.17 -9.15 -16.62
N VAL A 37 -0.84 -8.00 -16.76
CA VAL A 37 -2.30 -7.89 -16.61
C VAL A 37 -3.01 -8.44 -17.86
N PRO A 38 -3.84 -9.50 -17.75
CA PRO A 38 -4.49 -10.08 -18.91
C PRO A 38 -5.48 -9.13 -19.59
N ASP A 39 -5.42 -9.04 -20.92
CA ASP A 39 -6.40 -8.26 -21.69
C ASP A 39 -7.70 -9.06 -21.88
N ARG A 40 -8.73 -8.66 -21.14
CA ARG A 40 -10.08 -9.28 -21.16
C ARG A 40 -10.98 -8.68 -22.24
N ARG A 41 -10.47 -7.78 -23.10
CA ARG A 41 -11.24 -7.18 -24.19
C ARG A 41 -11.36 -8.16 -25.36
N ASP A 42 -12.45 -8.04 -26.10
CA ASP A 42 -12.56 -8.70 -27.41
C ASP A 42 -11.47 -8.12 -28.33
N PRO A 43 -10.63 -8.95 -28.98
CA PRO A 43 -9.59 -8.48 -29.91
C PRO A 43 -10.14 -7.59 -31.04
N ARG A 44 -11.41 -7.78 -31.44
CA ARG A 44 -12.04 -6.98 -32.49
C ARG A 44 -12.23 -5.53 -32.01
N GLY A 45 -11.55 -4.61 -32.69
CA GLY A 45 -11.68 -3.17 -32.43
C GLY A 45 -10.81 -2.63 -31.30
N VAL A 46 -9.81 -3.40 -30.83
CA VAL A 46 -8.77 -2.88 -29.92
C VAL A 46 -7.89 -1.91 -30.70
N ARG A 47 -7.95 -0.62 -30.33
CA ARG A 47 -7.15 0.47 -30.92
C ARG A 47 -5.95 0.89 -30.07
N HIS A 48 -6.02 0.61 -28.77
CA HIS A 48 -4.99 0.97 -27.80
C HIS A 48 -4.56 -0.27 -27.05
N ALA A 49 -3.25 -0.52 -27.02
CA ALA A 49 -2.65 -1.57 -26.19
C ALA A 49 -3.11 -1.40 -24.73
N LEU A 50 -3.36 -2.51 -24.03
CA LEU A 50 -3.84 -2.45 -22.65
C LEU A 50 -2.84 -1.71 -21.75
N VAL A 51 -1.57 -2.11 -21.83
CA VAL A 51 -0.46 -1.50 -21.09
C VAL A 51 -0.44 0.01 -21.24
N HIS A 52 -0.63 0.52 -22.46
CA HIS A 52 -0.69 1.96 -22.71
C HIS A 52 -1.83 2.65 -21.95
N VAL A 53 -3.03 2.08 -21.98
CA VAL A 53 -4.19 2.65 -21.26
C VAL A 53 -3.96 2.63 -19.74
N LEU A 54 -3.34 1.55 -19.23
CA LEU A 54 -3.04 1.40 -17.80
C LEU A 54 -1.93 2.36 -17.35
N ALA A 55 -0.84 2.48 -18.11
CA ALA A 55 0.26 3.39 -17.84
C ALA A 55 -0.22 4.85 -17.87
N LEU A 56 -1.10 5.18 -18.81
CA LEU A 56 -1.74 6.48 -18.88
C LEU A 56 -2.59 6.78 -17.64
N ALA A 57 -3.37 5.82 -17.17
CA ALA A 57 -4.15 5.98 -15.94
C ALA A 57 -3.25 6.15 -14.71
N ALA A 58 -2.11 5.46 -14.65
CA ALA A 58 -1.10 5.63 -13.60
C ALA A 58 -0.50 7.04 -13.60
N ALA A 59 -0.04 7.53 -14.76
CA ALA A 59 0.54 8.86 -14.90
C ALA A 59 -0.49 9.97 -14.60
N ALA A 60 -1.71 9.85 -15.12
CA ALA A 60 -2.79 10.79 -14.84
C ALA A 60 -3.16 10.82 -13.35
N ALA A 61 -3.17 9.67 -12.66
CA ALA A 61 -3.41 9.63 -11.22
C ALA A 61 -2.30 10.35 -10.43
N LEU A 62 -1.04 10.25 -10.87
CA LEU A 62 0.07 11.03 -10.32
C LEU A 62 -0.01 12.53 -10.64
N ALA A 63 -0.73 12.92 -11.68
CA ALA A 63 -1.11 14.29 -11.98
C ALA A 63 -2.40 14.73 -11.25
N GLY A 64 -2.96 13.89 -10.37
CA GLY A 64 -4.13 14.22 -9.54
C GLY A 64 -5.48 13.95 -10.19
N ALA A 65 -5.54 13.21 -11.30
CA ALA A 65 -6.81 12.81 -11.91
C ALA A 65 -7.61 11.89 -10.95
N THR A 66 -8.81 12.32 -10.58
CA THR A 66 -9.66 11.62 -9.58
C THR A 66 -10.81 10.83 -10.20
N SER A 67 -11.06 11.02 -11.50
CA SER A 67 -12.16 10.42 -12.27
C SER A 67 -11.70 9.94 -13.65
N LEU A 68 -12.52 9.11 -14.30
CA LEU A 68 -12.24 8.62 -15.66
C LEU A 68 -12.20 9.76 -16.70
N LEU A 69 -13.02 10.79 -16.50
CA LEU A 69 -13.05 11.98 -17.34
C LEU A 69 -11.73 12.73 -17.22
N THR A 70 -11.30 13.05 -16.01
CA THR A 70 -10.02 13.73 -15.77
C THR A 70 -8.81 12.93 -16.26
N ILE A 71 -8.87 11.59 -16.25
CA ILE A 71 -7.82 10.75 -16.86
C ILE A 71 -7.81 10.96 -18.38
N SER A 72 -8.98 10.99 -19.02
CA SER A 72 -9.07 11.19 -20.47
C SER A 72 -8.73 12.61 -20.92
N GLU A 73 -9.02 13.62 -20.11
CA GLU A 73 -8.63 15.02 -20.35
C GLU A 73 -7.10 15.14 -20.28
N TRP A 74 -6.50 14.62 -19.21
CA TRP A 74 -5.04 14.54 -19.10
C TRP A 74 -4.40 13.78 -20.27
N ALA A 75 -5.03 12.68 -20.70
CA ALA A 75 -4.59 11.90 -21.87
C ALA A 75 -4.59 12.74 -23.16
N ALA A 76 -5.63 13.55 -23.36
CA ALA A 76 -5.81 14.36 -24.55
C ALA A 76 -4.83 15.53 -24.62
N ASP A 77 -4.46 16.07 -23.45
CA ASP A 77 -3.52 17.19 -23.31
C ASP A 77 -2.05 16.75 -23.24
N ALA A 78 -1.79 15.44 -23.05
CA ALA A 78 -0.43 14.90 -22.92
C ALA A 78 0.39 15.10 -24.22
N PRO A 79 1.63 15.62 -24.11
CA PRO A 79 2.56 15.69 -25.23
C PRO A 79 2.85 14.34 -25.90
N ARG A 80 3.27 14.38 -27.18
CA ARG A 80 3.50 13.16 -27.99
C ARG A 80 4.59 12.27 -27.38
N ASP A 81 5.68 12.85 -26.91
CA ASP A 81 6.78 12.17 -26.23
C ASP A 81 6.32 11.47 -24.94
N VAL A 82 5.46 12.12 -24.15
CA VAL A 82 4.84 11.52 -22.97
C VAL A 82 3.98 10.31 -23.35
N LEU A 83 3.13 10.44 -24.37
CA LEU A 83 2.29 9.33 -24.86
C LEU A 83 3.14 8.15 -25.36
N LEU A 84 4.23 8.43 -26.07
CA LEU A 84 5.17 7.41 -26.56
C LEU A 84 5.89 6.69 -25.42
N ALA A 85 6.37 7.42 -24.41
CA ALA A 85 6.98 6.84 -23.21
C ALA A 85 5.99 5.98 -22.41
N LEU A 86 4.68 6.29 -22.50
CA LEU A 86 3.61 5.46 -21.96
C LEU A 86 3.21 4.30 -22.88
N GLY A 87 4.00 3.97 -23.90
CA GLY A 87 3.77 2.83 -24.78
C GLY A 87 2.68 3.04 -25.83
N ALA A 88 2.39 4.28 -26.23
CA ALA A 88 1.50 4.53 -27.37
C ALA A 88 2.08 3.86 -28.64
N PRO A 89 1.25 3.23 -29.48
CA PRO A 89 1.71 2.61 -30.72
C PRO A 89 2.28 3.69 -31.65
N HIS A 90 3.53 3.51 -32.08
CA HIS A 90 4.20 4.41 -33.00
C HIS A 90 3.80 4.09 -34.44
N ASP A 91 2.97 4.94 -35.04
CA ASP A 91 2.68 4.88 -36.48
C ASP A 91 3.43 6.02 -37.19
N PRO A 92 4.42 5.72 -38.07
CA PRO A 92 5.20 6.74 -38.78
C PRO A 92 4.38 7.54 -39.80
N LEU A 93 3.20 7.06 -40.19
CA LEU A 93 2.29 7.73 -41.14
C LEU A 93 1.22 8.57 -40.44
N ILE A 94 0.96 8.32 -39.15
CA ILE A 94 0.01 9.09 -38.34
C ILE A 94 0.79 10.07 -37.44
N THR A 95 0.82 11.33 -37.86
CA THR A 95 1.52 12.40 -37.11
C THR A 95 0.86 12.75 -35.77
N ARG A 96 -0.44 12.47 -35.61
CA ARG A 96 -1.21 12.78 -34.41
C ARG A 96 -1.63 11.51 -33.66
N HIS A 97 -0.96 11.22 -32.55
CA HIS A 97 -1.40 10.16 -31.63
C HIS A 97 -2.79 10.52 -31.09
N LYS A 98 -3.76 9.63 -31.28
CA LYS A 98 -5.09 9.79 -30.71
C LYS A 98 -5.11 9.16 -29.32
N ALA A 99 -5.18 9.98 -28.28
CA ALA A 99 -5.31 9.49 -26.91
C ALA A 99 -6.63 8.70 -26.70
N PRO A 100 -6.65 7.71 -25.78
CA PRO A 100 -7.88 6.99 -25.47
C PRO A 100 -8.89 7.92 -24.77
N GLY A 101 -10.08 8.07 -25.36
CA GLY A 101 -11.17 8.82 -24.72
C GLY A 101 -11.75 8.13 -23.48
N GLU A 102 -12.55 8.87 -22.71
CA GLU A 102 -13.19 8.42 -21.46
C GLU A 102 -13.93 7.08 -21.61
N ALA A 103 -14.70 6.91 -22.69
CA ALA A 103 -15.42 5.67 -22.98
C ALA A 103 -14.49 4.45 -23.16
N THR A 104 -13.30 4.65 -23.75
CA THR A 104 -12.30 3.58 -23.91
C THR A 104 -11.69 3.20 -22.56
N ILE A 105 -11.27 4.20 -21.78
CA ILE A 105 -10.71 3.99 -20.44
C ILE A 105 -11.74 3.29 -19.54
N ARG A 106 -13.00 3.73 -19.58
CA ARG A 106 -14.11 3.10 -18.85
C ARG A 106 -14.29 1.64 -19.23
N ARG A 107 -14.34 1.30 -20.52
CA ARG A 107 -14.50 -0.09 -20.98
C ARG A 107 -13.37 -0.99 -20.48
N VAL A 108 -12.13 -0.49 -20.49
CA VAL A 108 -10.96 -1.18 -19.96
C VAL A 108 -11.12 -1.41 -18.45
N LEU A 109 -11.27 -0.35 -17.66
CA LEU A 109 -11.26 -0.46 -16.19
C LEU A 109 -12.49 -1.20 -15.63
N VAL A 110 -13.63 -1.19 -16.32
CA VAL A 110 -14.82 -1.95 -15.90
C VAL A 110 -14.59 -3.46 -15.99
N ARG A 111 -13.81 -3.92 -16.99
CA ARG A 111 -13.58 -5.35 -17.30
C ARG A 111 -12.19 -5.86 -16.92
N ILE A 112 -11.34 -4.99 -16.38
CA ILE A 112 -9.96 -5.33 -16.02
C ILE A 112 -9.92 -6.47 -15.00
N ASP A 113 -8.89 -7.31 -15.10
CA ASP A 113 -8.55 -8.25 -14.04
C ASP A 113 -7.94 -7.45 -12.87
N ALA A 114 -8.78 -7.09 -11.90
CA ALA A 114 -8.38 -6.22 -10.81
C ALA A 114 -7.40 -6.89 -9.84
N ASP A 115 -7.42 -8.22 -9.73
CA ASP A 115 -6.45 -8.94 -8.91
C ASP A 115 -5.07 -8.92 -9.58
N ALA A 116 -5.00 -9.10 -10.91
CA ALA A 116 -3.75 -8.94 -11.66
C ALA A 116 -3.23 -7.49 -11.59
N LEU A 117 -4.11 -6.49 -11.69
CA LEU A 117 -3.72 -5.10 -11.56
C LEU A 117 -3.17 -4.75 -10.16
N ASP A 118 -3.84 -5.22 -9.09
CA ASP A 118 -3.34 -5.03 -7.72
C ASP A 118 -1.98 -5.73 -7.51
N ARG A 119 -1.78 -6.93 -8.08
CA ARG A 119 -0.48 -7.62 -8.03
C ARG A 119 0.61 -6.88 -8.79
N ALA A 120 0.33 -6.39 -10.00
CA ALA A 120 1.29 -5.64 -10.80
C ALA A 120 1.76 -4.37 -10.08
N VAL A 121 0.82 -3.58 -9.55
CA VAL A 121 1.11 -2.33 -8.84
C VAL A 121 1.77 -2.60 -7.49
N GLY A 122 1.28 -3.58 -6.72
CA GLY A 122 1.86 -3.96 -5.43
C GLY A 122 3.27 -4.54 -5.57
N GLY A 123 3.50 -5.35 -6.60
CA GLY A 123 4.81 -5.88 -6.98
C GLY A 123 5.79 -4.76 -7.31
N TRP A 124 5.42 -3.85 -8.23
CA TRP A 124 6.24 -2.69 -8.55
C TRP A 124 6.57 -1.85 -7.31
N LEU A 125 5.58 -1.53 -6.46
CA LEU A 125 5.81 -0.78 -5.22
C LEU A 125 6.73 -1.52 -4.24
N THR A 126 6.69 -2.86 -4.22
CA THR A 126 7.57 -3.70 -3.39
C THR A 126 9.00 -3.67 -3.91
N ASP A 127 9.17 -3.83 -5.22
CA ASP A 127 10.47 -3.83 -5.88
C ASP A 127 11.22 -2.51 -5.72
N ARG A 128 10.48 -1.40 -5.67
CA ARG A 128 11.04 -0.05 -5.48
C ARG A 128 11.25 0.33 -4.01
N GLN A 129 10.90 -0.53 -3.05
CA GLN A 129 11.22 -0.24 -1.65
C GLN A 129 12.74 -0.29 -1.46
N PRO A 130 13.33 0.68 -0.74
CA PRO A 130 14.74 0.61 -0.42
C PRO A 130 14.99 -0.65 0.42
N ILE A 131 16.00 -1.44 0.02
CA ILE A 131 16.48 -2.57 0.81
C ILE A 131 17.02 -1.99 2.11
N THR A 132 16.17 -2.02 3.13
CA THR A 132 16.54 -1.44 4.41
C THR A 132 17.33 -2.50 5.15
N GLN A 133 18.67 -2.40 5.17
CA GLN A 133 19.56 -3.21 6.01
C GLN A 133 19.43 -2.84 7.50
N THR A 134 18.23 -2.51 7.97
CA THR A 134 18.01 -2.22 9.38
C THR A 134 17.74 -3.52 10.13
N THR A 135 18.27 -3.59 11.34
CA THR A 135 17.90 -4.57 12.37
C THR A 135 16.44 -4.38 12.86
N ALA A 136 15.68 -3.47 12.26
CA ALA A 136 14.32 -3.16 12.64
C ALA A 136 13.34 -4.18 12.03
N LEU A 137 12.39 -4.62 12.85
CA LEU A 137 11.33 -5.54 12.42
C LEU A 137 10.51 -4.92 11.29
N ARG A 138 10.52 -5.54 10.10
CA ARG A 138 9.60 -5.19 9.02
C ARG A 138 8.17 -5.41 9.50
N ALA A 139 7.30 -4.43 9.29
CA ALA A 139 5.93 -4.49 9.78
C ALA A 139 4.91 -4.13 8.71
N ILE A 140 3.81 -4.88 8.68
CA ILE A 140 2.75 -4.79 7.67
C ILE A 140 1.43 -4.53 8.40
N ALA A 141 0.77 -3.41 8.10
CA ALA A 141 -0.57 -3.10 8.59
C ALA A 141 -1.62 -3.73 7.70
N VAL A 142 -2.64 -4.34 8.30
CA VAL A 142 -3.84 -4.82 7.60
C VAL A 142 -5.06 -4.08 8.13
N ASP A 143 -5.81 -3.44 7.23
CA ASP A 143 -7.04 -2.70 7.56
C ASP A 143 -7.97 -2.57 6.35
N GLY A 144 -9.27 -2.51 6.62
CA GLY A 144 -10.34 -2.40 5.63
C GLY A 144 -10.76 -0.95 5.36
N LYS A 145 -10.99 -0.60 4.08
CA LYS A 145 -11.64 0.66 3.67
C LYS A 145 -12.94 0.40 2.91
N SER A 146 -14.00 1.07 3.34
CA SER A 146 -15.26 1.16 2.58
C SER A 146 -15.20 2.34 1.61
N LEU A 147 -15.42 2.10 0.32
CA LEU A 147 -15.58 3.12 -0.71
C LEU A 147 -17.02 3.66 -0.67
N ARG A 148 -17.25 4.80 -0.01
CA ARG A 148 -18.61 5.22 0.33
C ARG A 148 -19.42 5.69 -0.90
N GLY A 149 -18.82 6.47 -1.79
CA GLY A 149 -19.48 6.98 -3.00
C GLY A 149 -19.79 5.89 -4.05
N ALA A 150 -19.03 4.78 -3.99
CA ALA A 150 -19.17 3.65 -4.90
C ALA A 150 -20.23 2.62 -4.46
N ALA A 151 -21.10 2.97 -3.51
CA ALA A 151 -22.18 2.09 -3.08
C ALA A 151 -23.17 1.80 -4.22
N ARG A 152 -23.61 0.55 -4.35
CA ARG A 152 -24.61 0.13 -5.34
C ARG A 152 -26.03 0.51 -4.90
N ALA A 153 -27.00 0.45 -5.82
CA ALA A 153 -28.41 0.84 -5.62
C ALA A 153 -29.08 0.24 -4.36
N HIS A 154 -28.62 -0.92 -3.88
CA HIS A 154 -29.12 -1.55 -2.65
C HIS A 154 -28.29 -1.23 -1.39
N GLY A 155 -27.55 -0.10 -1.37
CA GLY A 155 -26.73 0.34 -0.24
C GLY A 155 -25.47 -0.50 0.03
N ARG A 156 -25.19 -1.52 -0.80
CA ARG A 156 -24.04 -2.41 -0.61
C ARG A 156 -22.75 -1.67 -0.96
N LYS A 157 -21.98 -1.34 0.08
CA LYS A 157 -20.69 -0.64 -0.02
C LYS A 157 -19.65 -1.56 -0.64
N ILE A 158 -18.81 -1.03 -1.53
CA ILE A 158 -17.60 -1.73 -1.97
C ILE A 158 -16.59 -1.59 -0.83
N GLN A 159 -16.07 -2.71 -0.34
CA GLN A 159 -15.07 -2.74 0.70
C GLN A 159 -13.80 -3.40 0.17
N LEU A 160 -12.65 -2.81 0.51
CA LEU A 160 -11.32 -3.26 0.14
C LEU A 160 -10.53 -3.51 1.41
N LEU A 161 -9.81 -4.62 1.49
CA LEU A 161 -8.85 -4.92 2.55
C LEU A 161 -7.45 -4.71 1.96
N ALA A 162 -6.61 -3.94 2.64
CA ALA A 162 -5.26 -3.61 2.16
C ALA A 162 -4.18 -4.04 3.16
N ALA A 163 -3.04 -4.46 2.62
CA ALA A 163 -1.82 -4.74 3.36
C ALA A 163 -0.78 -3.65 3.02
N LEU A 164 -0.31 -2.92 4.02
CA LEU A 164 0.57 -1.76 3.87
C LEU A 164 1.88 -1.94 4.64
N ASP A 165 3.02 -1.71 3.99
CA ASP A 165 4.31 -1.69 4.67
C ASP A 165 4.46 -0.43 5.54
N HIS A 166 4.83 -0.59 6.81
CA HIS A 166 4.94 0.54 7.74
C HIS A 166 6.02 1.55 7.35
N THR A 167 7.15 1.08 6.82
CA THR A 167 8.35 1.89 6.59
C THR A 167 8.16 2.76 5.37
N ALA A 168 7.84 2.16 4.23
CA ALA A 168 7.59 2.90 2.99
C ALA A 168 6.20 3.53 2.96
N SER A 169 5.28 3.06 3.82
CA SER A 169 3.86 3.42 3.77
C SER A 169 3.26 3.17 2.38
N THR A 170 3.65 2.08 1.72
CA THR A 170 3.14 1.66 0.41
C THR A 170 2.20 0.46 0.57
N VAL A 171 1.16 0.38 -0.28
CA VAL A 171 0.24 -0.76 -0.29
C VAL A 171 0.89 -1.89 -1.09
N LEU A 172 1.18 -3.01 -0.41
CA LEU A 172 1.79 -4.21 -0.98
C LEU A 172 0.76 -5.08 -1.69
N SER A 173 -0.45 -5.14 -1.14
CA SER A 173 -1.56 -5.87 -1.74
C SER A 173 -2.91 -5.31 -1.30
N GLN A 174 -3.92 -5.55 -2.11
CA GLN A 174 -5.29 -5.17 -1.86
C GLN A 174 -6.25 -6.23 -2.41
N LEU A 175 -7.31 -6.51 -1.66
CA LEU A 175 -8.35 -7.45 -2.05
C LEU A 175 -9.73 -6.84 -1.83
N ARG A 176 -10.66 -7.12 -2.75
CA ARG A 176 -12.07 -6.75 -2.55
C ARG A 176 -12.76 -7.75 -1.64
N ILE A 177 -13.39 -7.24 -0.58
CA ILE A 177 -14.29 -8.05 0.23
C ILE A 177 -15.55 -8.31 -0.61
N GLY A 178 -15.74 -9.57 -0.98
CA GLY A 178 -16.85 -10.01 -1.78
C GLY A 178 -18.20 -9.83 -1.06
N ALA A 179 -19.28 -9.84 -1.83
CA ALA A 179 -20.62 -9.58 -1.32
C ALA A 179 -21.01 -10.53 -0.17
N LYS A 180 -20.74 -11.83 -0.31
CA LYS A 180 -21.15 -12.89 0.64
C LYS A 180 -20.08 -13.23 1.68
N THR A 181 -18.97 -12.51 1.70
CA THR A 181 -17.83 -12.74 2.59
C THR A 181 -17.64 -11.52 3.50
N ASN A 182 -16.76 -11.64 4.48
CA ASN A 182 -16.44 -10.58 5.41
C ASN A 182 -14.92 -10.37 5.48
N GLU A 183 -14.52 -9.29 6.14
CA GLU A 183 -13.13 -8.88 6.29
C GLU A 183 -12.25 -9.95 6.95
N ILE A 184 -12.79 -10.67 7.94
CA ILE A 184 -12.08 -11.75 8.65
C ILE A 184 -11.68 -12.85 7.67
N THR A 185 -12.61 -13.33 6.84
CA THR A 185 -12.33 -14.38 5.85
C THR A 185 -11.42 -13.93 4.71
N CYS A 186 -11.23 -12.63 4.50
CA CYS A 186 -10.34 -12.07 3.48
C CYS A 186 -8.90 -11.84 4.00
N PHE A 187 -8.66 -12.00 5.30
CA PHE A 187 -7.35 -11.72 5.92
C PHE A 187 -6.24 -12.63 5.40
N GLN A 188 -6.45 -13.95 5.43
CA GLN A 188 -5.46 -14.92 4.94
C GLN A 188 -5.26 -14.81 3.42
N PRO A 189 -6.31 -14.80 2.57
CA PRO A 189 -6.15 -14.65 1.13
C PRO A 189 -5.39 -13.38 0.71
N LEU A 190 -5.56 -12.27 1.44
CA LEU A 190 -4.80 -11.05 1.18
C LEU A 190 -3.31 -11.24 1.49
N LEU A 191 -2.98 -11.80 2.65
CA LEU A 191 -1.60 -12.00 3.07
C LEU A 191 -0.88 -13.08 2.25
N ASP A 192 -1.62 -14.01 1.67
CA ASP A 192 -1.08 -15.02 0.75
C ASP A 192 -0.48 -14.40 -0.51
N THR A 193 -0.91 -13.20 -0.90
CA THR A 193 -0.35 -12.47 -2.05
C THR A 193 0.82 -11.56 -1.68
N VAL A 194 1.19 -11.44 -0.39
CA VAL A 194 2.26 -10.56 0.06
C VAL A 194 3.56 -11.35 0.14
N ALA A 195 4.55 -10.94 -0.65
CA ALA A 195 5.89 -11.53 -0.61
C ALA A 195 6.68 -11.12 0.66
N GLY A 196 7.53 -12.03 1.15
CA GLY A 196 8.43 -11.75 2.26
C GLY A 196 7.73 -11.55 3.61
N LEU A 197 6.67 -12.32 3.88
CA LEU A 197 5.92 -12.25 5.14
C LEU A 197 6.65 -12.96 6.30
N ALA A 198 7.53 -13.91 6.01
CA ALA A 198 8.31 -14.62 7.03
C ALA A 198 9.13 -13.63 7.86
N SER A 199 9.12 -13.78 9.18
CA SER A 199 9.70 -12.88 10.18
C SER A 199 9.14 -11.44 10.22
N ALA A 200 8.22 -11.07 9.32
CA ALA A 200 7.56 -9.78 9.37
C ALA A 200 6.52 -9.73 10.49
N VAL A 201 6.22 -8.52 10.99
CA VAL A 201 5.22 -8.28 12.02
C VAL A 201 3.95 -7.76 11.40
N VAL A 202 2.89 -8.56 11.41
CA VAL A 202 1.57 -8.12 10.98
C VAL A 202 0.88 -7.37 12.11
N THR A 203 0.51 -6.12 11.86
CA THR A 203 -0.32 -5.33 12.77
C THR A 203 -1.73 -5.24 12.23
N SER A 204 -2.71 -5.47 13.09
CA SER A 204 -4.10 -5.43 12.68
C SER A 204 -4.96 -4.77 13.74
N ASP A 205 -6.13 -4.35 13.29
CA ASP A 205 -7.14 -3.80 14.16
C ASP A 205 -7.70 -4.86 15.14
N ALA A 206 -8.68 -4.44 15.95
CA ALA A 206 -9.28 -5.33 16.93
C ALA A 206 -10.17 -6.41 16.30
N MET A 207 -10.83 -6.12 15.18
CA MET A 207 -11.70 -7.09 14.50
C MET A 207 -10.90 -8.32 14.04
N HIS A 208 -9.64 -8.12 13.65
CA HIS A 208 -8.70 -9.19 13.28
C HIS A 208 -8.03 -9.91 14.45
N THR A 209 -8.36 -9.57 15.71
CA THR A 209 -7.91 -10.33 16.89
C THR A 209 -8.65 -11.67 16.94
N GLN A 210 -8.26 -12.59 16.06
CA GLN A 210 -8.83 -13.92 15.88
C GLN A 210 -7.74 -14.97 16.13
N ARG A 211 -8.13 -16.08 16.74
CA ARG A 211 -7.19 -17.17 17.07
C ARG A 211 -6.61 -17.79 15.80
N GLU A 212 -7.47 -18.09 14.83
CA GLU A 212 -7.08 -18.64 13.52
C GLU A 212 -6.12 -17.75 12.74
N HIS A 213 -6.23 -16.41 12.85
CA HIS A 213 -5.25 -15.51 12.25
C HIS A 213 -3.88 -15.62 12.92
N ALA A 214 -3.84 -15.74 14.26
CA ALA A 214 -2.59 -15.91 14.99
C ALA A 214 -1.92 -17.23 14.62
N ASP A 215 -2.69 -18.32 14.55
CA ASP A 215 -2.19 -19.64 14.15
C ASP A 215 -1.67 -19.60 12.71
N TYR A 216 -2.42 -19.04 11.76
CA TYR A 216 -1.99 -18.86 10.37
C TYR A 216 -0.68 -18.06 10.25
N LEU A 217 -0.58 -16.92 10.95
CA LEU A 217 0.61 -16.08 10.88
C LEU A 217 1.84 -16.79 11.43
N VAL A 218 1.72 -17.43 12.59
CA VAL A 218 2.86 -18.04 13.28
C VAL A 218 3.24 -19.38 12.65
N THR A 219 2.27 -20.28 12.47
CA THR A 219 2.53 -21.66 12.01
C THR A 219 2.56 -21.76 10.49
N GLY A 220 1.67 -21.06 9.78
CA GLY A 220 1.57 -21.15 8.32
C GLY A 220 2.51 -20.23 7.56
N ARG A 221 2.84 -19.06 8.13
CA ARG A 221 3.63 -18.02 7.46
C ARG A 221 4.95 -17.67 8.14
N SER A 222 5.28 -18.28 9.28
CA SER A 222 6.47 -17.95 10.08
C SER A 222 6.60 -16.45 10.37
N ALA A 223 5.46 -15.77 10.51
CA ALA A 223 5.34 -14.34 10.76
C ALA A 223 5.04 -14.08 12.25
N HIS A 224 5.17 -12.83 12.63
CA HIS A 224 4.80 -12.31 13.94
C HIS A 224 3.53 -11.49 13.83
N TYR A 225 2.85 -11.27 14.96
CA TYR A 225 1.68 -10.41 15.01
C TYR A 225 1.74 -9.45 16.19
N ILE A 226 1.07 -8.31 16.04
CA ILE A 226 0.65 -7.44 17.15
C ILE A 226 -0.81 -7.10 16.93
N VAL A 227 -1.67 -7.52 17.85
CA VAL A 227 -3.13 -7.34 17.75
C VAL A 227 -3.66 -6.52 18.92
N ILE A 228 -4.60 -5.61 18.63
CA ILE A 228 -5.21 -4.74 19.65
C ILE A 228 -6.46 -5.42 20.23
N VAL A 229 -6.48 -5.65 21.53
CA VAL A 229 -7.59 -6.33 22.21
C VAL A 229 -8.64 -5.32 22.69
N LYS A 230 -9.86 -5.40 22.13
CA LYS A 230 -11.02 -4.58 22.54
C LYS A 230 -12.15 -5.45 23.13
N GLY A 231 -13.39 -4.97 23.05
CA GLY A 231 -14.56 -5.62 23.63
C GLY A 231 -15.01 -6.89 22.91
N ASN A 232 -14.53 -7.14 21.70
CA ASN A 232 -14.79 -8.37 20.94
C ASN A 232 -14.11 -9.60 21.55
N GLN A 233 -13.09 -9.42 22.39
CA GLN A 233 -12.37 -10.50 23.06
C GLN A 233 -12.48 -10.36 24.59
N LYS A 234 -13.69 -10.52 25.12
CA LYS A 234 -14.02 -10.20 26.54
C LYS A 234 -13.13 -10.93 27.55
N LYS A 235 -12.99 -12.25 27.43
CA LYS A 235 -12.20 -13.08 28.36
C LYS A 235 -10.71 -12.72 28.33
N LEU A 236 -10.14 -12.62 27.12
CA LEU A 236 -8.75 -12.19 26.94
C LEU A 236 -8.52 -10.79 27.50
N ARG A 237 -9.43 -9.85 27.26
CA ARG A 237 -9.33 -8.49 27.81
C ARG A 237 -9.41 -8.47 29.33
N GLN A 238 -10.24 -9.31 29.94
CA GLN A 238 -10.31 -9.45 31.40
C GLN A 238 -8.99 -9.97 31.97
N GLN A 239 -8.42 -11.00 31.35
CA GLN A 239 -7.12 -11.53 31.73
C GLN A 239 -6.00 -10.50 31.57
N LEU A 240 -6.00 -9.74 30.47
CA LEU A 240 -5.04 -8.65 30.27
C LEU A 240 -5.19 -7.56 31.33
N LYS A 241 -6.40 -7.26 31.79
CA LYS A 241 -6.62 -6.28 32.87
C LYS A 241 -6.14 -6.77 34.24
N SER A 242 -6.17 -8.08 34.50
CA SER A 242 -5.77 -8.66 35.79
C SER A 242 -4.27 -8.87 35.94
N LEU A 243 -3.48 -8.63 34.88
CA LEU A 243 -2.02 -8.63 35.00
C LEU A 243 -1.55 -7.54 35.98
N PRO A 244 -0.43 -7.75 36.69
CA PRO A 244 0.06 -6.85 37.74
C PRO A 244 0.70 -5.57 37.17
N TRP A 245 -0.08 -4.78 36.44
CA TRP A 245 0.39 -3.57 35.77
C TRP A 245 0.87 -2.50 36.73
N ASP A 246 0.38 -2.47 37.97
CA ASP A 246 0.80 -1.51 38.97
C ASP A 246 2.21 -1.84 39.52
N ALA A 247 2.54 -3.13 39.63
CA ALA A 247 3.89 -3.60 39.97
C ALA A 247 4.86 -3.57 38.77
N THR A 248 4.35 -3.58 37.54
CA THR A 248 5.19 -3.51 36.33
C THR A 248 5.75 -2.08 36.16
N PRO A 249 7.07 -1.88 36.05
CA PRO A 249 7.64 -0.55 35.86
C PRO A 249 7.22 0.09 34.54
N LEU A 250 7.25 1.41 34.46
CA LEU A 250 7.09 2.12 33.19
C LEU A 250 8.35 1.90 32.34
N GLN A 251 8.20 1.32 31.15
CA GLN A 251 9.35 0.94 30.32
C GLN A 251 9.63 1.91 29.18
N ASP A 252 8.60 2.59 28.65
CA ASP A 252 8.80 3.67 27.68
C ASP A 252 7.68 4.72 27.77
N ARG A 253 8.03 5.95 27.39
CA ARG A 253 7.14 7.11 27.37
C ARG A 253 7.50 8.05 26.21
N THR A 254 6.53 8.25 25.33
CA THR A 254 6.63 9.22 24.24
C THR A 254 5.69 10.40 24.45
N ARG A 255 6.12 11.57 23.96
CA ARG A 255 5.32 12.80 23.92
C ARG A 255 5.28 13.29 22.47
N ASP A 256 4.10 13.68 22.04
CA ASP A 256 3.85 14.18 20.70
C ASP A 256 2.90 15.38 20.77
N THR A 257 2.97 16.24 19.78
CA THR A 257 2.11 17.41 19.66
C THR A 257 1.71 17.61 18.21
N GLY A 258 0.41 17.65 17.95
CA GLY A 258 -0.13 17.80 16.60
C GLY A 258 -1.60 18.18 16.61
N HIS A 259 -2.05 18.89 15.57
CA HIS A 259 -3.45 19.30 15.38
C HIS A 259 -4.10 19.97 16.63
N GLY A 260 -3.34 20.83 17.32
CA GLY A 260 -3.79 21.54 18.53
C GLY A 260 -3.95 20.65 19.77
N ARG A 261 -3.37 19.44 19.77
CA ARG A 261 -3.46 18.46 20.86
C ARG A 261 -2.07 18.00 21.28
N GLY A 262 -1.85 17.87 22.58
CA GLY A 262 -0.71 17.16 23.13
C GLY A 262 -1.10 15.70 23.40
N GLU A 263 -0.21 14.77 23.11
CA GLU A 263 -0.43 13.35 23.36
C GLU A 263 0.78 12.75 24.09
N ILE A 264 0.52 12.06 25.20
CA ILE A 264 1.53 11.30 25.94
C ILE A 264 1.11 9.83 25.87
N ARG A 265 2.03 8.96 25.45
CA ARG A 265 1.85 7.51 25.51
C ARG A 265 2.82 6.94 26.53
N ARG A 266 2.33 6.01 27.34
CA ARG A 266 3.11 5.24 28.32
C ARG A 266 2.86 3.78 28.03
N ILE A 267 3.93 3.02 27.85
CA ILE A 267 3.84 1.59 27.58
C ILE A 267 4.43 0.78 28.73
N LYS A 268 3.74 -0.30 29.06
CA LYS A 268 4.21 -1.40 29.89
C LYS A 268 3.99 -2.68 29.11
N ALA A 269 4.94 -3.59 29.16
CA ALA A 269 4.88 -4.92 28.58
C ALA A 269 5.27 -5.95 29.64
N ALA A 270 4.53 -7.05 29.67
CA ALA A 270 4.78 -8.18 30.55
C ALA A 270 4.97 -9.44 29.70
N THR A 271 5.99 -10.22 30.01
CA THR A 271 6.16 -11.57 29.45
C THR A 271 5.04 -12.47 29.97
N VAL A 272 4.42 -13.23 29.07
CA VAL A 272 3.27 -14.08 29.38
C VAL A 272 3.42 -15.41 28.66
N SER A 273 2.92 -16.47 29.29
CA SER A 273 2.89 -17.83 28.71
C SER A 273 1.47 -18.41 28.64
N ASN A 274 0.54 -17.93 29.47
CA ASN A 274 -0.78 -18.54 29.68
C ASN A 274 -1.95 -17.61 29.30
N LEU A 275 -1.79 -16.76 28.28
CA LEU A 275 -2.90 -15.95 27.79
C LEU A 275 -3.91 -16.79 26.99
N LEU A 276 -5.18 -16.38 27.03
CA LEU A 276 -6.27 -16.93 26.21
C LEU A 276 -6.16 -16.52 24.73
N PHE A 277 -4.95 -16.40 24.19
CA PHE A 277 -4.65 -16.08 22.80
C PHE A 277 -3.44 -16.89 22.31
N PRO A 278 -3.50 -17.56 21.15
CA PRO A 278 -2.46 -18.47 20.70
C PRO A 278 -1.09 -17.79 20.58
N HIS A 279 -0.04 -18.51 20.95
CA HIS A 279 1.36 -18.10 20.80
C HIS A 279 1.76 -16.75 21.45
N ALA A 280 0.94 -16.19 22.33
CA ALA A 280 1.25 -14.93 22.99
C ALA A 280 2.50 -15.05 23.86
N ALA A 281 3.48 -14.18 23.63
CA ALA A 281 4.73 -14.10 24.40
C ALA A 281 4.82 -12.83 25.25
N GLN A 282 4.20 -11.73 24.79
CA GLN A 282 4.11 -10.49 25.54
C GLN A 282 2.68 -9.92 25.53
N ALA A 283 2.25 -9.43 26.70
CA ALA A 283 1.08 -8.58 26.87
C ALA A 283 1.52 -7.12 26.96
N VAL A 284 0.76 -6.21 26.38
CA VAL A 284 1.07 -4.77 26.37
C VAL A 284 -0.09 -3.97 26.94
N GLN A 285 0.21 -3.08 27.89
CA GLN A 285 -0.67 -2.00 28.33
C GLN A 285 -0.14 -0.66 27.83
N LEU A 286 -0.88 -0.02 26.93
CA LEU A 286 -0.59 1.30 26.42
C LEU A 286 -1.59 2.32 26.98
N LYS A 287 -1.14 3.21 27.86
CA LYS A 287 -1.93 4.35 28.35
C LYS A 287 -1.66 5.57 27.50
N ARG A 288 -2.70 6.07 26.83
CA ARG A 288 -2.67 7.30 26.03
C ARG A 288 -3.41 8.42 26.76
N ARG A 289 -2.70 9.50 27.10
CA ARG A 289 -3.29 10.76 27.57
C ARG A 289 -3.26 11.78 26.44
N ARG A 290 -4.44 12.23 26.01
CA ARG A 290 -4.59 13.29 25.00
C ARG A 290 -5.13 14.54 25.67
N THR A 291 -4.46 15.68 25.49
CA THR A 291 -4.82 16.97 26.07
C THR A 291 -5.11 17.96 24.94
N LYS A 292 -6.30 18.57 24.93
CA LYS A 292 -6.60 19.68 24.01
C LYS A 292 -5.89 20.93 24.50
N ARG A 293 -5.06 21.56 23.67
CA ARG A 293 -4.26 22.74 24.08
C ARG A 293 -5.14 23.93 24.44
N LYS A 294 -6.18 24.20 23.63
CA LYS A 294 -7.08 25.35 23.83
C LYS A 294 -7.89 25.29 25.13
N THR A 295 -8.23 24.10 25.61
CA THR A 295 -9.19 23.94 26.73
C THR A 295 -8.59 23.23 27.94
N GLY A 296 -7.35 22.75 27.86
CA GLY A 296 -6.73 21.93 28.91
C GLY A 296 -7.37 20.55 29.14
N LYS A 297 -8.54 20.25 28.55
CA LYS A 297 -9.26 18.99 28.76
C LYS A 297 -8.42 17.79 28.36
N ALA A 298 -8.18 16.90 29.31
CA ALA A 298 -7.42 15.66 29.13
C ALA A 298 -8.33 14.44 29.09
N THR A 299 -8.05 13.51 28.18
CA THR A 299 -8.72 12.20 28.09
C THR A 299 -7.65 11.12 28.17
N ILE A 300 -7.86 10.14 29.06
CA ILE A 300 -6.98 8.98 29.21
C ILE A 300 -7.69 7.76 28.64
N LYS A 301 -7.02 7.01 27.77
CA LYS A 301 -7.49 5.71 27.25
C LYS A 301 -6.42 4.66 27.46
N THR A 302 -6.80 3.51 28.01
CA THR A 302 -5.96 2.32 28.11
C THR A 302 -6.28 1.39 26.95
N VAL A 303 -5.24 1.03 26.19
CA VAL A 303 -5.30 0.07 25.09
C VAL A 303 -4.49 -1.15 25.51
N TYR A 304 -5.02 -2.33 25.24
CA TYR A 304 -4.32 -3.59 25.44
C TYR A 304 -3.93 -4.18 24.09
N ALA A 305 -2.74 -4.74 24.00
CA ALA A 305 -2.30 -5.48 22.83
C ALA A 305 -1.59 -6.78 23.24
N VAL A 306 -1.53 -7.72 22.32
CA VAL A 306 -0.86 -9.02 22.49
C VAL A 306 0.04 -9.26 21.29
N THR A 307 1.20 -9.86 21.53
CA THR A 307 2.16 -10.19 20.48
C THR A 307 2.82 -11.54 20.70
N ARG A 308 3.20 -12.18 19.59
CA ARG A 308 4.09 -13.36 19.57
C ARG A 308 5.56 -12.99 19.82
N LEU A 309 5.94 -11.74 19.61
CA LEU A 309 7.33 -11.32 19.80
C LEU A 309 7.70 -11.49 21.28
N PRO A 310 8.78 -12.22 21.58
CA PRO A 310 9.33 -12.28 22.93
C PRO A 310 10.14 -11.02 23.26
N ALA A 311 10.37 -10.78 24.55
CA ALA A 311 10.95 -9.54 25.06
C ALA A 311 12.40 -9.27 24.60
N ASP A 312 13.15 -10.32 24.25
CA ASP A 312 14.48 -10.27 23.65
C ASP A 312 14.46 -9.85 22.17
N ARG A 313 13.33 -10.04 21.47
CA ARG A 313 13.17 -9.64 20.06
C ARG A 313 12.42 -8.32 19.87
N ALA A 314 11.58 -7.93 20.82
CA ALA A 314 10.84 -6.68 20.74
C ALA A 314 10.77 -5.96 22.10
N THR A 315 11.51 -4.87 22.19
CA THR A 315 11.46 -3.97 23.35
C THR A 315 10.10 -3.27 23.44
N PRO A 316 9.67 -2.83 24.64
CA PRO A 316 8.46 -2.03 24.80
C PRO A 316 8.43 -0.78 23.91
N ALA A 317 9.58 -0.13 23.68
CA ALA A 317 9.68 1.01 22.76
C ALA A 317 9.37 0.61 21.32
N GLN A 318 9.91 -0.51 20.83
CA GLN A 318 9.60 -1.03 19.48
C GLN A 318 8.12 -1.43 19.36
N LEU A 319 7.54 -2.09 20.38
CA LEU A 319 6.11 -2.43 20.38
C LEU A 319 5.22 -1.18 20.32
N SER A 320 5.58 -0.13 21.08
CA SER A 320 4.90 1.17 21.05
C SER A 320 4.97 1.82 19.67
N ALA A 321 6.14 1.76 19.02
CA ALA A 321 6.34 2.25 17.66
C ALA A 321 5.49 1.46 16.65
N LEU A 322 5.50 0.12 16.70
CA LEU A 322 4.71 -0.73 15.80
C LEU A 322 3.20 -0.48 15.93
N ILE A 323 2.68 -0.41 17.15
CA ILE A 323 1.25 -0.10 17.41
C ILE A 323 0.89 1.30 16.90
N ARG A 324 1.81 2.26 17.01
CA ARG A 324 1.60 3.61 16.48
C ARG A 324 1.62 3.61 14.95
N SER A 325 2.59 2.93 14.34
CA SER A 325 2.77 2.87 12.89
C SER A 325 1.63 2.16 12.17
N HIS A 326 0.83 1.32 12.86
CA HIS A 326 -0.42 0.79 12.31
C HIS A 326 -1.34 1.90 11.77
N TRP A 327 -1.36 3.10 12.39
CA TRP A 327 -2.17 4.23 11.92
C TRP A 327 -1.74 4.80 10.56
N SER A 328 -0.62 4.35 9.99
CA SER A 328 -0.19 4.72 8.63
C SER A 328 -1.20 4.28 7.56
N ILE A 329 -1.91 3.15 7.77
CA ILE A 329 -2.96 2.70 6.85
C ILE A 329 -4.19 3.61 6.92
N GLU A 330 -4.59 4.04 8.12
CA GLU A 330 -5.66 5.04 8.28
C GLU A 330 -5.25 6.40 7.68
N ALA A 331 -3.98 6.79 7.82
CA ALA A 331 -3.46 8.01 7.20
C ALA A 331 -3.50 7.92 5.66
N LEU A 332 -3.18 6.75 5.08
CA LEU A 332 -3.38 6.49 3.65
C LEU A 332 -4.86 6.63 3.27
N HIS A 333 -5.77 6.02 4.04
CA HIS A 333 -7.22 6.09 3.80
C HIS A 333 -7.73 7.53 3.80
N HIS A 334 -7.20 8.39 4.68
CA HIS A 334 -7.52 9.81 4.73
C HIS A 334 -6.96 10.57 3.51
N ILE A 335 -5.72 10.29 3.07
CA ILE A 335 -5.16 10.90 1.85
C ILE A 335 -6.03 10.55 0.64
N ARG A 336 -6.43 9.28 0.49
CA ARG A 336 -7.33 8.85 -0.59
C ARG A 336 -8.67 9.59 -0.55
N GLU A 337 -9.23 9.79 0.63
CA GLU A 337 -10.50 10.48 0.80
C GLU A 337 -10.39 11.98 0.49
N VAL A 338 -9.45 12.68 1.11
CA VAL A 338 -9.37 14.14 1.06
C VAL A 338 -8.62 14.64 -0.18
N THR A 339 -7.55 13.97 -0.59
CA THR A 339 -6.73 14.41 -1.74
C THR A 339 -7.27 13.88 -3.06
N PHE A 340 -7.77 12.63 -3.09
CA PHE A 340 -8.29 12.01 -4.32
C PHE A 340 -9.83 11.96 -4.40
N ALA A 341 -10.52 12.63 -3.47
CA ALA A 341 -11.98 12.71 -3.41
C ALA A 341 -12.66 11.32 -3.50
N GLU A 342 -12.03 10.28 -2.93
CA GLU A 342 -12.43 8.89 -3.19
C GLU A 342 -13.87 8.60 -2.74
N ASP A 343 -14.29 9.14 -1.59
CA ASP A 343 -15.65 8.95 -1.09
C ASP A 343 -16.70 9.75 -1.86
N ALA A 344 -16.30 10.78 -2.61
CA ALA A 344 -17.18 11.52 -3.51
C ALA A 344 -17.34 10.81 -4.88
N SER A 345 -16.46 9.88 -5.22
CA SER A 345 -16.49 9.17 -6.50
C SER A 345 -17.74 8.32 -6.67
N GLN A 346 -18.50 8.56 -7.73
CA GLN A 346 -19.74 7.82 -8.06
C GLN A 346 -19.50 6.64 -9.01
N LEU A 347 -18.24 6.26 -9.25
CA LEU A 347 -17.90 5.12 -10.07
C LEU A 347 -18.31 3.83 -9.33
N ARG A 348 -19.21 3.04 -9.93
CA ARG A 348 -19.84 1.86 -9.28
C ARG A 348 -19.81 0.57 -10.12
N THR A 349 -19.41 0.69 -11.38
CA THR A 349 -19.57 -0.37 -12.39
C THR A 349 -18.35 -1.28 -12.47
N GLY A 350 -18.58 -2.59 -12.50
CA GLY A 350 -17.55 -3.62 -12.66
C GLY A 350 -16.40 -3.47 -11.65
N TYR A 351 -15.17 -3.50 -12.17
CA TYR A 351 -13.93 -3.40 -11.40
C TYR A 351 -13.34 -1.98 -11.34
N ALA A 352 -13.93 -1.02 -12.05
CA ALA A 352 -13.40 0.33 -12.17
C ALA A 352 -13.21 1.06 -10.82
N PRO A 353 -14.07 0.90 -9.79
CA PRO A 353 -13.85 1.51 -8.48
C PRO A 353 -12.61 0.97 -7.77
N ARG A 354 -12.33 -0.33 -7.92
CA ARG A 354 -11.14 -1.00 -7.38
C ARG A 354 -9.90 -0.54 -8.14
N ALA A 355 -9.94 -0.51 -9.47
CA ALA A 355 -8.82 -0.03 -10.28
C ALA A 355 -8.44 1.42 -9.93
N MET A 356 -9.41 2.31 -9.73
CA MET A 356 -9.14 3.68 -9.26
C MET A 356 -8.51 3.70 -7.87
N ALA A 357 -8.91 2.82 -6.95
CA ALA A 357 -8.23 2.67 -5.66
C ALA A 357 -6.77 2.22 -5.83
N THR A 358 -6.50 1.30 -6.76
CA THR A 358 -5.15 0.84 -7.09
C THR A 358 -4.29 1.98 -7.63
N TRP A 359 -4.81 2.81 -8.54
CA TRP A 359 -4.08 3.97 -9.06
C TRP A 359 -3.79 5.03 -8.00
N ARG A 360 -4.72 5.26 -7.06
CA ARG A 360 -4.47 6.15 -5.91
C ARG A 360 -3.38 5.59 -5.01
N ASN A 361 -3.39 4.28 -4.74
CA ASN A 361 -2.34 3.62 -3.97
C ASN A 361 -0.98 3.74 -4.67
N LEU A 362 -0.93 3.53 -5.99
CA LEU A 362 0.28 3.72 -6.81
C LEU A 362 0.79 5.16 -6.71
N ALA A 363 -0.06 6.15 -6.95
CA ALA A 363 0.33 7.56 -6.92
C ALA A 363 0.88 7.97 -5.55
N ILE A 364 0.21 7.58 -4.46
CA ILE A 364 0.70 7.87 -3.10
C ILE A 364 2.01 7.13 -2.83
N GLY A 365 2.10 5.87 -3.22
CA GLY A 365 3.27 5.03 -2.98
C GLY A 365 4.50 5.52 -3.74
N ALA A 366 4.36 5.80 -5.04
CA ALA A 366 5.44 6.29 -5.89
C ALA A 366 5.98 7.65 -5.39
N LEU A 367 5.09 8.57 -4.98
CA LEU A 367 5.50 9.84 -4.37
C LEU A 367 6.28 9.63 -3.06
N ARG A 368 5.85 8.70 -2.20
CA ARG A 368 6.55 8.39 -0.96
C ARG A 368 7.94 7.81 -1.21
N LEU A 369 8.06 6.91 -2.19
CA LEU A 369 9.33 6.32 -2.59
C LEU A 369 10.28 7.37 -3.20
N ALA A 370 9.74 8.39 -3.88
CA ALA A 370 10.48 9.55 -4.34
C ALA A 370 10.82 10.57 -3.21
N GLY A 371 10.57 10.24 -1.94
CA GLY A 371 10.86 11.10 -0.79
C GLY A 371 9.88 12.28 -0.60
N VAL A 372 8.75 12.27 -1.30
CA VAL A 372 7.77 13.37 -1.22
C VAL A 372 6.85 13.19 -0.01
N HIS A 373 6.85 14.18 0.89
CA HIS A 373 5.95 14.20 2.05
C HIS A 373 4.63 14.93 1.78
N GLY A 374 4.62 15.92 0.88
CA GLY A 374 3.47 16.77 0.56
C GLY A 374 2.66 16.28 -0.64
N ILE A 375 1.92 15.17 -0.50
CA ILE A 375 1.20 14.52 -1.61
C ILE A 375 0.36 15.50 -2.43
N ALA A 376 -0.54 16.26 -1.80
CA ALA A 376 -1.40 17.20 -2.52
C ALA A 376 -0.63 18.30 -3.28
N SER A 377 0.53 18.71 -2.77
CA SER A 377 1.38 19.69 -3.46
C SER A 377 2.08 19.08 -4.67
N ALA A 378 2.58 17.85 -4.54
CA ALA A 378 3.22 17.16 -5.63
C ALA A 378 2.25 16.82 -6.77
N LEU A 379 1.01 16.39 -6.46
CA LEU A 379 0.00 16.18 -7.50
C LEU A 379 -0.26 17.46 -8.31
N ARG A 380 -0.33 18.63 -7.66
CA ARG A 380 -0.48 19.93 -8.36
C ARG A 380 0.75 20.32 -9.17
N HIS A 381 1.94 19.91 -8.76
CA HIS A 381 3.16 20.13 -9.54
C HIS A 381 3.16 19.24 -10.78
N ASN A 382 2.90 17.94 -10.60
CA ASN A 382 2.79 16.95 -11.67
C ASN A 382 1.67 17.28 -12.68
N ALA A 383 0.60 17.95 -12.26
CA ALA A 383 -0.45 18.43 -13.16
C ALA A 383 0.03 19.52 -14.14
N ARG A 384 1.12 20.22 -13.83
CA ARG A 384 1.69 21.30 -14.65
C ARG A 384 2.88 20.85 -15.49
N ASP A 385 3.47 19.71 -15.16
CA ASP A 385 4.60 19.12 -15.86
C ASP A 385 4.29 17.63 -16.13
N PRO A 386 3.84 17.29 -17.35
CA PRO A 386 3.46 15.92 -17.69
C PRO A 386 4.64 14.95 -17.77
N GLY A 387 5.89 15.44 -17.72
CA GLY A 387 7.10 14.60 -17.61
C GLY A 387 7.35 14.09 -16.19
N GLN A 388 6.97 14.85 -15.15
CA GLN A 388 7.22 14.45 -13.75
C GLN A 388 6.58 13.10 -13.37
N PRO A 389 5.31 12.80 -13.74
CA PRO A 389 4.77 11.46 -13.53
C PRO A 389 5.63 10.34 -14.12
N LEU A 390 6.24 10.54 -15.29
CA LEU A 390 7.06 9.52 -15.95
C LEU A 390 8.38 9.32 -15.22
N THR A 391 9.02 10.41 -14.76
CA THR A 391 10.22 10.34 -13.93
C THR A 391 9.94 9.61 -12.61
N ILE A 392 8.84 9.94 -11.93
CA ILE A 392 8.45 9.30 -10.65
C ILE A 392 8.14 7.81 -10.85
N LEU A 393 7.54 7.44 -11.99
CA LEU A 393 7.26 6.04 -12.33
C LEU A 393 8.46 5.31 -12.95
N VAL A 394 9.57 6.00 -13.18
CA VAL A 394 10.79 5.49 -13.81
C VAL A 394 10.46 4.88 -15.18
N LEU A 395 9.76 5.66 -16.01
CA LEU A 395 9.37 5.31 -17.39
C LEU A 395 10.26 5.98 -18.45
N THR A 396 11.10 6.91 -18.01
CA THR A 396 12.07 7.71 -18.76
C THR A 396 13.29 7.89 -17.88
#